data_AF-C6F135-F1
#
_entry.id   AF-C6F135-F1
#
_cell.length_a   1.000
_cell.length_b   1.000
_cell.length_c   1.000
_cell.angle_alpha   90.00
_cell.angle_beta   90.00
_cell.angle_gamma   90.00
#
_symmetry.space_group_name_H-M   'P 1'
#
loop_
_entity.id
_entity.type
_entity.pdbx_description
1 polymer ?
#
loop_
_entity_poly.entity_id
_entity_poly.type
_entity_poly.pdbx_seq_one_letter_code
_entity_poly.pdbx_strand_id
1 'polypeptide(L)' 'YLLARDCEDHSFSIVTETVQCADDPDAVCTRSVTVRLP' A
#
# COMPACT_ATOMS: atom_id res chain seq x y z
N TYR A 1 -1.27 1.74 -3.70
CA TYR A 1 -1.03 3.17 -3.39
C TYR A 1 0.23 3.29 -2.53
N LEU A 2 0.96 4.41 -2.63
CA LEU A 2 2.06 4.73 -1.71
C LEU A 2 1.44 5.11 -0.36
N LEU A 3 1.67 4.29 0.66
CA LEU A 3 1.16 4.55 2.02
C LEU A 3 2.11 5.51 2.75
N ALA A 4 3.41 5.20 2.71
CA ALA A 4 4.43 5.97 3.41
C ALA A 4 5.77 5.88 2.66
N ARG A 5 6.60 6.90 2.83
CA ARG A 5 7.98 6.94 2.36
C ARG A 5 8.81 7.70 3.38
N ASP A 6 10.03 7.28 3.60
CA ASP A 6 11.01 8.11 4.28
C ASP A 6 11.29 9.37 3.45
N CYS A 7 11.07 10.56 4.04
CA CYS A 7 11.24 11.84 3.36
C CYS A 7 12.66 12.39 3.43
N GLU A 8 13.48 11.91 4.36
CA GLU A 8 14.83 12.43 4.59
C GLU A 8 15.83 11.68 3.70
N ASP A 9 16.03 10.39 3.99
CA ASP A 9 17.03 9.58 3.29
C ASP A 9 16.42 8.72 2.18
N HIS A 10 15.09 8.71 2.05
CA HIS A 10 14.35 7.81 1.17
C HIS A 10 14.72 6.33 1.36
N SER A 11 15.09 5.98 2.60
CA SER A 11 15.60 4.66 2.99
C SER A 11 14.57 3.55 2.94
N PHE A 12 13.27 3.87 2.82
CA PHE A 12 12.24 2.89 2.53
C PHE A 12 10.99 3.54 1.92
N SER A 13 10.16 2.70 1.31
CA SER A 13 8.76 3.03 1.01
C SER A 13 7.84 1.87 1.30
N ILE A 14 6.60 2.19 1.67
CA ILE A 14 5.53 1.24 1.94
C ILE A 14 4.46 1.43 0.88
N VAL A 15 4.21 0.37 0.11
CA VAL A 15 3.16 0.33 -0.90
C VAL A 15 2.09 -0.64 -0.44
N THR A 16 0.87 -0.15 -0.34
CA THR A 16 -0.30 -0.96 0.01
C THR A 16 -1.15 -1.20 -1.21
N GLU A 17 -1.57 -2.43 -1.41
CA GLU A 17 -2.48 -2.80 -2.48
C GLU A 17 -3.85 -3.14 -1.91
N THR A 18 -4.87 -2.58 -2.52
CA THR A 18 -6.27 -2.85 -2.19
C THR A 18 -6.98 -3.47 -3.38
N VAL A 19 -7.96 -4.31 -3.09
CA VAL A 19 -8.84 -4.90 -4.10
C VAL A 19 -10.28 -4.82 -3.62
N GLN A 20 -11.22 -4.75 -4.55
CA GLN A 20 -12.62 -4.97 -4.24
C GLN A 20 -12.79 -6.43 -3.80
N CYS A 21 -13.33 -6.65 -2.61
CA CYS A 21 -13.43 -7.97 -2.00
C CYS A 21 -14.88 -8.46 -1.83
N ALA A 22 -15.86 -7.66 -2.23
CA ALA A 22 -17.28 -8.01 -2.26
C ALA A 22 -17.96 -7.42 -3.49
N ASP A 23 -19.22 -7.78 -3.73
CA ASP A 23 -20.01 -7.24 -4.84
C ASP A 23 -20.29 -5.74 -4.70
N ASP A 24 -20.23 -5.21 -3.48
CA ASP A 24 -20.25 -3.77 -3.20
C ASP A 24 -18.94 -3.12 -3.71
N PRO A 25 -19.01 -2.18 -4.67
CA PRO A 25 -17.83 -1.55 -5.26
C PRO A 25 -17.02 -0.71 -4.26
N ASP A 26 -17.64 -0.25 -3.17
CA ASP A 26 -16.96 0.52 -2.13
C ASP A 26 -16.30 -0.37 -1.06
N ALA A 27 -16.61 -1.68 -1.05
CA ALA A 27 -16.01 -2.64 -0.13
C ALA A 27 -14.61 -3.09 -0.63
N VAL A 28 -13.58 -2.37 -0.15
CA VAL A 28 -12.18 -2.64 -0.45
C VAL A 28 -11.44 -3.30 0.71
N CYS A 29 -10.61 -4.30 0.40
CA CYS A 29 -9.75 -5.00 1.36
C CYS A 29 -8.27 -4.80 1.01
N THR A 30 -7.41 -4.78 2.02
CA THR A 30 -5.95 -4.80 1.82
C THR A 30 -5.52 -6.18 1.35
N ARG A 31 -4.99 -6.27 0.12
CA ARG A 31 -4.46 -7.52 -0.45
C ARG A 31 -3.02 -7.76 -0.04
N SER A 32 -2.20 -6.71 -0.07
CA SER A 32 -0.79 -6.82 0.25
C SER A 32 -0.25 -5.52 0.81
N VAL A 33 0.80 -5.63 1.62
CA VAL A 33 1.63 -4.51 2.07
C VAL A 33 3.07 -4.86 1.74
N THR A 34 3.72 -4.03 0.93
CA THR A 34 5.09 -4.25 0.47
C THR A 34 5.99 -3.17 1.03
N VAL A 35 7.05 -3.56 1.74
CA VAL A 35 8.16 -2.68 2.10
C VAL A 35 9.20 -2.77 0.98
N ARG A 36 9.61 -1.62 0.46
CA ARG A 36 10.72 -1.50 -0.49
C ARG A 36 11.88 -0.82 0.22
N LEU A 37 13.01 -1.49 0.22
CA LEU A 37 14.30 -0.98 0.67
C LEU A 37 15.12 -0.55 -0.58
N PRO A 38 16.19 0.26 -0.41
CA PRO A 38 17.16 0.59 -1.45
C PRO A 38 17.74 -0.64 -2.15
#